data_AF-A0A3P8F180-F1
#
_entry.id   AF-A0A3P8F180-F1
#
_cell.length_a   1.000
_cell.length_b   1.000
_cell.length_c   1.000
_cell.angle_alpha   90.00
_cell.angle_beta   90.00
_cell.angle_gamma   90.00
#
_symmetry.space_group_name_H-M   'P 1'
#
loop_
_entity.id
_entity.type
_entity.pdbx_description
1 polymer ?
#
loop_
_entity_poly.entity_id
_entity_poly.type
_entity_poly.pdbx_seq_one_letter_code
_entity_poly.pdbx_strand_id
1 'polypeptide(L)'
;MAAVICDAPARSSVRYTVNHNGKVGCDRCIVVGRRHEGKTTFPNGVYTSRTDDTFRRQTQSIHHQGHSIMETLSINMIVTFPLDPMHMVYLGVTKKLANLWIDLARRRLRNFNSCAISLASDIAQRRM
;
A
#
# COMPACT_ATOMS: atom_id res chain seq x y z
N MET A 1 14.90 -6.33 23.31
CA MET A 1 14.75 -5.63 22.02
C MET A 1 13.58 -4.68 22.12
N ALA A 2 13.74 -3.42 21.68
CA ALA A 2 12.66 -2.43 21.64
C ALA A 2 12.28 -2.12 20.19
N ALA A 3 11.00 -1.89 19.93
CA ALA A 3 10.47 -1.56 18.61
C ALA A 3 9.52 -0.36 18.69
N VAL A 4 9.57 0.51 17.69
CA VAL A 4 8.66 1.64 17.54
C VAL A 4 7.62 1.26 16.49
N ILE A 5 6.46 0.80 16.97
CA ILE A 5 5.34 0.38 16.11
C ILE A 5 4.46 1.61 15.87
N CYS A 6 4.31 1.97 14.60
CA CYS A 6 3.47 3.07 14.17
C CYS A 6 2.98 2.85 12.74
N ASP A 7 1.95 3.59 12.34
CA ASP A 7 1.42 3.55 11.00
C ASP A 7 2.43 4.09 9.97
N ALA A 8 2.17 3.87 8.68
CA ALA A 8 3.13 4.23 7.63
C ALA A 8 3.44 5.75 7.57
N PRO A 9 2.46 6.67 7.68
CA PRO A 9 2.73 8.10 7.78
C PRO A 9 3.60 8.49 8.98
N ALA A 10 3.24 8.08 10.21
CA ALA A 10 4.01 8.41 11.40
C ALA A 10 5.43 7.81 11.32
N ARG A 11 5.56 6.58 10.79
CA ARG A 11 6.87 5.95 10.60
C ARG A 11 7.75 6.73 9.63
N SER A 12 7.19 7.29 8.56
CA SER A 12 7.95 8.14 7.63
C SER A 12 8.34 9.48 8.26
N SER A 13 7.47 10.06 9.08
CA SER A 13 7.72 11.31 9.82
C SER A 13 8.82 11.15 10.87
N VAL A 14 8.73 10.11 11.72
CA VAL A 14 9.73 9.84 12.76
C VAL A 14 11.11 9.54 12.18
N ARG A 15 11.18 8.83 11.04
CA ARG A 15 12.44 8.58 10.34
C ARG A 15 12.87 9.71 9.40
N TYR A 16 12.06 10.75 9.26
CA TYR A 16 12.27 11.89 8.37
C TYR A 16 12.59 11.47 6.91
N THR A 17 11.73 10.61 6.38
CA THR A 17 11.82 10.03 5.04
C THR A 17 10.59 10.43 4.21
N VAL A 18 10.68 10.25 2.90
CA VAL A 18 9.52 10.41 2.03
C VAL A 18 8.36 9.52 2.51
N ASN A 19 7.14 10.02 2.32
CA ASN A 19 5.94 9.30 2.74
C ASN A 19 5.83 7.94 2.02
N HIS A 20 5.12 6.97 2.62
CA HIS A 20 4.93 5.60 2.11
C HIS A 20 4.34 5.52 0.68
N ASN A 21 3.64 6.57 0.25
CA ASN A 21 3.09 6.69 -1.11
C ASN A 21 4.06 7.34 -2.11
N GLY A 22 5.25 7.75 -1.67
CA GLY A 22 6.27 8.39 -2.48
C GLY A 22 6.97 7.42 -3.44
N LYS A 23 7.50 7.95 -4.54
CA LYS A 23 8.17 7.16 -5.59
C LYS A 23 9.35 6.35 -5.04
N VAL A 24 10.02 6.83 -4.01
CA VAL A 24 11.11 6.13 -3.32
C VAL A 24 10.76 5.81 -1.87
N GLY A 25 9.46 5.60 -1.57
CA GLY A 25 8.95 5.38 -0.21
C GLY A 25 9.14 3.98 0.36
N CYS A 26 9.95 3.12 -0.26
CA CYS A 26 10.17 1.78 0.27
C CYS A 26 11.09 1.83 1.51
N ASP A 27 10.56 1.35 2.63
CA ASP A 27 11.29 1.32 3.91
C ASP A 27 12.36 0.22 3.98
N ARG A 28 12.22 -0.81 3.14
CA ARG A 28 13.04 -2.03 3.21
C ARG A 28 14.11 -2.12 2.13
N CYS A 29 13.87 -1.52 0.97
CA CYS A 29 14.72 -1.69 -0.20
C CYS A 29 15.04 -0.34 -0.83
N ILE A 30 16.21 -0.27 -1.47
CA ILE A 30 16.58 0.83 -2.35
C ILE A 30 15.94 0.56 -3.70
N VAL A 31 14.74 1.13 -3.91
CA VAL A 31 13.97 0.95 -5.14
C VAL A 31 13.23 2.23 -5.50
N VAL A 32 13.07 2.45 -6.80
CA VAL A 32 12.25 3.51 -7.37
C VAL A 32 10.96 2.89 -7.92
N GLY A 33 9.85 3.22 -7.27
CA GLY A 33 8.51 2.84 -7.68
C GLY A 33 8.03 3.57 -8.94
N ARG A 34 6.97 3.03 -9.52
CA ARG A 34 6.24 3.60 -10.65
C ARG A 34 4.86 4.03 -10.19
N ARG A 35 4.32 5.11 -10.76
CA ARG A 35 2.97 5.57 -10.45
C ARG A 35 2.01 4.97 -11.47
N HIS A 36 1.02 4.24 -11.00
CA HIS A 36 -0.01 3.58 -11.79
C HIS A 36 -1.37 3.93 -11.17
N GLU A 37 -2.28 4.53 -11.95
CA GLU A 37 -3.63 4.94 -11.48
C GLU A 37 -3.63 5.70 -10.14
N GLY A 38 -2.73 6.67 -9.98
CA GLY A 38 -2.62 7.47 -8.76
C GLY A 38 -2.04 6.73 -7.55
N LYS A 39 -1.57 5.48 -7.71
CA LYS A 39 -0.92 4.67 -6.66
C LYS A 39 0.54 4.45 -7.03
N THR A 40 1.41 4.42 -6.04
CA THR A 40 2.82 4.05 -6.25
C THR A 40 2.97 2.55 -6.05
N THR A 41 3.57 1.89 -7.04
CA THR A 41 3.82 0.44 -7.04
C THR A 41 5.31 0.19 -7.23
N PHE A 42 5.86 -0.74 -6.46
CA PHE A 42 7.22 -1.22 -6.63
C PHE A 42 7.16 -2.52 -7.46
N PRO A 43 7.73 -2.54 -8.68
CA PRO A 43 7.71 -3.74 -9.51
C PRO A 43 8.45 -4.89 -8.81
N ASN A 44 8.12 -6.13 -9.18
CA ASN A 44 8.84 -7.28 -8.65
C ASN A 44 10.26 -7.31 -9.21
N GLY A 45 11.24 -7.66 -8.38
CA GLY A 45 12.64 -7.66 -8.77
C GLY A 45 13.58 -7.89 -7.58
N VAL A 46 14.87 -7.99 -7.88
CA VAL A 46 15.92 -8.05 -6.86
C VAL A 46 16.38 -6.64 -6.55
N TYR A 47 16.25 -6.22 -5.30
CA TYR A 47 16.63 -4.89 -4.84
C TYR A 47 17.55 -4.99 -3.63
N THR A 48 18.47 -4.05 -3.53
CA THR A 48 19.35 -3.93 -2.37
C THR A 48 18.53 -3.61 -1.13
N SER A 49 18.65 -4.44 -0.10
CA SER A 49 18.03 -4.17 1.19
C SER A 49 18.69 -2.98 1.88
N ARG A 50 17.87 -2.16 2.53
CA ARG A 50 18.31 -1.02 3.31
C ARG A 50 18.89 -1.52 4.63
N THR A 51 20.07 -1.04 4.99
CA THR A 51 20.74 -1.29 6.27
C THR A 51 20.78 0.00 7.08
N ASP A 52 21.03 -0.13 8.40
CA ASP A 52 21.21 1.02 9.29
C ASP A 52 22.30 1.99 8.78
N ASP A 53 23.43 1.42 8.35
CA ASP A 53 24.55 2.16 7.77
C ASP A 53 24.17 2.90 6.48
N THR A 54 23.50 2.24 5.53
CA THR A 54 23.03 2.91 4.30
C THR A 54 21.99 4.01 4.58
N PHE A 55 21.19 3.84 5.63
CA PHE A 55 20.19 4.82 6.06
C PHE A 55 20.85 6.06 6.65
N ARG A 56 21.78 5.89 7.61
CA ARG A 56 22.51 6.98 8.27
C ARG A 56 23.41 7.75 7.33
N ARG A 57 24.04 7.05 6.38
CA ARG A 57 24.81 7.69 5.29
C ARG A 57 23.94 8.30 4.20
N GLN A 58 22.62 8.10 4.27
CA GLN A 58 21.64 8.58 3.29
C GLN A 58 22.02 8.25 1.84
N THR A 59 22.50 7.03 1.59
CA THR A 59 23.05 6.64 0.27
C THR A 59 22.05 6.79 -0.87
N GLN A 60 20.74 6.74 -0.58
CA GLN A 60 19.68 7.10 -1.50
C GLN A 60 19.07 8.44 -1.07
N SER A 61 19.77 9.54 -1.32
CA SER A 61 19.42 10.89 -0.82
C SER A 61 17.95 11.27 -1.05
N ILE A 62 17.38 10.95 -2.22
CA ILE A 62 15.98 11.25 -2.56
C ILE A 62 14.93 10.53 -1.69
N HIS A 63 15.30 9.51 -0.92
CA HIS A 63 14.43 8.86 0.06
C HIS A 63 14.34 9.65 1.38
N HIS A 64 15.36 10.44 1.68
CA HIS A 64 15.47 11.18 2.93
C HIS A 64 14.99 12.61 2.72
N GLN A 65 14.35 13.19 3.74
CA GLN A 65 14.02 14.62 3.76
C GLN A 65 15.04 15.43 4.57
N GLY A 66 15.97 14.74 5.22
CA GLY A 66 17.07 15.25 6.04
C GLY A 66 17.40 14.20 7.10
N HIS A 67 18.08 14.59 8.17
CA HIS A 67 18.38 13.68 9.30
C HIS A 67 17.27 13.69 10.35
N SER A 68 16.85 12.50 10.79
CA SER A 68 15.96 12.36 11.93
C SER A 68 16.70 12.50 13.26
N ILE A 69 16.04 13.07 14.27
CA ILE A 69 16.56 13.06 15.65
C ILE A 69 16.80 11.64 16.17
N MET A 70 16.05 10.65 15.67
CA MET A 70 16.22 9.24 16.03
C MET A 70 17.57 8.67 15.55
N GLU A 71 18.21 9.29 14.55
CA GLU A 71 19.56 8.91 14.11
C GLU A 71 20.62 9.27 15.15
N THR A 72 20.36 10.17 16.11
CA THR A 72 21.33 10.47 17.18
C THR A 72 21.42 9.35 18.22
N LEU A 73 20.40 8.49 18.29
CA LEU A 73 20.34 7.35 19.19
C LEU A 73 21.13 6.16 18.61
N SER A 74 21.65 5.30 19.49
CA SER A 74 22.32 4.04 19.13
C SER A 74 21.33 2.91 18.80
N ILE A 75 20.30 3.22 18.00
CA ILE A 75 19.28 2.27 17.53
C ILE A 75 19.46 1.97 16.04
N ASN A 76 18.99 0.78 15.63
CA ASN A 76 19.01 0.39 14.22
C ASN A 76 17.78 0.95 13.50
N MET A 77 17.98 1.91 12.60
CA MET A 77 16.91 2.66 11.92
C MET A 77 16.02 1.80 11.00
N ILE A 78 16.43 0.57 10.68
CA ILE A 78 15.66 -0.37 9.85
C ILE A 78 14.95 -1.42 10.70
N VAL A 79 15.65 -2.00 11.68
CA VAL A 79 15.10 -3.09 12.50
C VAL A 79 14.17 -2.57 13.60
N THR A 80 14.49 -1.41 14.19
CA THR A 80 13.70 -0.80 15.27
C THR A 80 12.34 -0.29 14.81
N PHE A 81 12.18 -0.03 13.50
CA PHE A 81 10.94 0.46 12.89
C PHE A 81 10.30 -0.60 11.97
N PRO A 82 9.67 -1.65 12.54
CA PRO A 82 9.04 -2.69 11.74
C PRO A 82 7.86 -2.14 10.92
N LEU A 83 7.53 -2.87 9.85
CA LEU A 83 6.28 -2.65 9.12
C LEU A 83 5.14 -3.17 9.98
N ASP A 84 4.16 -2.32 10.30
CA ASP A 84 2.98 -2.72 11.05
C ASP A 84 2.00 -3.51 10.15
N PRO A 85 1.80 -4.83 10.42
CA PRO A 85 0.89 -5.65 9.63
C PRO A 85 -0.58 -5.24 9.81
N MET A 86 -0.97 -4.60 10.93
CA MET A 86 -2.35 -4.14 11.19
C MET A 86 -2.83 -3.21 10.08
N HIS A 87 -2.07 -2.16 9.81
CA HIS A 87 -2.45 -1.19 8.78
C HIS A 87 -2.22 -1.71 7.36
N MET A 88 -1.16 -2.50 7.12
CA MET A 88 -0.82 -2.94 5.77
C MET A 88 -1.72 -4.07 5.26
N VAL A 89 -1.91 -5.13 6.08
CA VAL A 89 -2.61 -6.36 5.68
C VAL A 89 -4.06 -6.30 6.13
N TYR A 90 -4.28 -6.23 7.44
CA TYR A 90 -5.62 -6.40 8.01
C TYR A 90 -6.56 -5.26 7.64
N LEU A 91 -6.08 -4.01 7.64
CA LEU A 91 -6.88 -2.88 7.19
C LEU A 91 -6.74 -2.66 5.67
N GLY A 92 -5.52 -2.65 5.15
CA GLY A 92 -5.24 -2.32 3.76
C GLY A 92 -5.75 -3.34 2.75
N VAL A 93 -5.32 -4.61 2.86
CA VAL A 93 -5.65 -5.67 1.91
C VAL A 93 -7.09 -6.14 2.13
N THR A 94 -7.49 -6.41 3.37
CA THR A 94 -8.84 -6.91 3.65
C THR A 94 -9.92 -5.94 3.21
N LYS A 95 -9.75 -4.62 3.40
CA LYS A 95 -10.70 -3.61 2.89
C LYS A 95 -10.83 -3.62 1.38
N LYS A 96 -9.71 -3.78 0.65
CA LYS A 96 -9.73 -3.87 -0.82
C LYS A 96 -10.44 -5.13 -1.29
N LEU A 97 -10.18 -6.26 -0.65
CA LEU A 97 -10.89 -7.51 -0.94
C LEU A 97 -12.38 -7.33 -0.64
N ALA A 98 -12.78 -6.90 0.56
CA ALA A 98 -14.19 -6.70 0.90
C ALA A 98 -14.92 -5.81 -0.13
N ASN A 99 -14.31 -4.69 -0.54
CA ASN A 99 -14.88 -3.80 -1.57
C ASN A 99 -15.02 -4.50 -2.93
N LEU A 100 -14.00 -5.25 -3.37
CA LEU A 100 -14.05 -6.03 -4.61
C LEU A 100 -15.20 -7.04 -4.58
N TRP A 101 -15.38 -7.74 -3.46
CA TRP A 101 -16.43 -8.76 -3.31
C TRP A 101 -17.83 -8.11 -3.32
N ILE A 102 -18.00 -6.99 -2.63
CA ILE A 102 -19.25 -6.20 -2.66
C ILE A 102 -19.56 -5.72 -4.09
N ASP A 103 -18.57 -5.21 -4.82
CA ASP A 103 -18.75 -4.74 -6.18
C ASP A 103 -19.09 -5.87 -7.15
N LEU A 104 -18.45 -7.03 -7.00
CA LEU A 104 -18.76 -8.23 -7.78
C LEU A 104 -20.18 -8.73 -7.48
N ALA A 105 -20.59 -8.76 -6.21
CA ALA A 105 -21.95 -9.15 -5.82
C ALA A 105 -23.00 -8.20 -6.42
N ARG A 106 -22.77 -6.88 -6.35
CA ARG A 106 -23.65 -5.86 -6.98
C ARG A 106 -23.72 -6.01 -8.49
N ARG A 107 -22.60 -6.28 -9.17
CA ARG A 107 -22.58 -6.55 -10.63
C ARG A 107 -23.38 -7.80 -10.97
N ARG A 108 -23.23 -8.88 -10.20
CA ARG A 108 -23.98 -10.12 -10.39
C ARG A 108 -25.49 -9.91 -10.25
N LEU A 109 -25.93 -9.20 -9.20
CA LEU A 109 -27.35 -8.87 -9.00
C LEU A 109 -27.92 -8.01 -10.14
N ARG A 110 -27.17 -7.01 -10.62
CA ARG A 110 -27.58 -6.19 -11.77
C ARG A 110 -27.73 -7.01 -13.05
N ASN A 111 -26.82 -7.95 -13.30
CA ASN A 111 -26.90 -8.80 -14.49
C ASN A 111 -28.12 -9.74 -14.44
N PHE A 112 -28.44 -10.29 -13.27
CA PHE A 112 -29.67 -11.09 -13.08
C PHE A 112 -30.93 -10.25 -13.31
N ASN A 113 -30.99 -9.05 -12.73
CA ASN A 113 -32.14 -8.17 -12.93
C ASN A 113 -32.30 -7.78 -14.40
N SER A 114 -31.20 -7.47 -15.11
CA SER A 114 -31.24 -7.18 -16.55
C SER A 114 -31.76 -8.36 -17.38
N CYS A 115 -31.34 -9.59 -17.04
CA CYS A 115 -31.80 -10.81 -17.72
C CYS A 115 -33.27 -11.12 -17.42
N ALA A 116 -33.71 -10.92 -16.18
CA ALA A 116 -35.10 -11.08 -15.78
C ALA A 116 -36.01 -10.07 -16.49
N ILE A 117 -35.56 -8.81 -16.62
CA ILE A 117 -36.28 -7.77 -17.37
C ILE A 117 -36.37 -8.13 -18.86
N SER A 118 -35.26 -8.56 -19.49
CA SER A 118 -35.28 -8.96 -20.90
C SER A 118 -36.18 -10.18 -21.14
N LEU A 119 -36.17 -11.15 -20.23
CA LEU A 119 -37.04 -12.32 -20.31
C LEU A 119 -38.52 -11.94 -20.12
N ALA A 120 -38.82 -11.03 -19.19
CA ALA A 120 -40.18 -10.54 -18.96
C ALA A 120 -40.70 -9.74 -20.16
N SER A 121 -39.87 -8.90 -20.79
CA SER A 121 -40.23 -8.19 -22.02
C SER A 121 -40.46 -9.13 -23.19
N ASP A 122 -39.61 -10.15 -23.38
CA ASP A 122 -39.77 -11.14 -24.45
C ASP A 122 -41.06 -11.97 -24.30
N ILE A 123 -41.42 -12.34 -23.07
CA ILE A 123 -42.67 -13.06 -22.78
C ILE A 123 -43.89 -12.15 -23.04
N ALA A 124 -43.82 -10.87 -22.69
CA ALA A 124 -44.89 -9.91 -22.93
C ALA A 124 -45.14 -9.68 -24.43
N GLN A 125 -44.07 -9.62 -25.24
CA GLN A 125 -44.17 -9.42 -26.69
C GLN A 125 -44.63 -10.64 -27.48
N ARG A 126 -44.42 -11.87 -26.96
CA ARG A 126 -44.87 -13.13 -27.59
C ARG A 126 -46.33 -13.51 -27.30
N ARG A 127 -47.01 -12.78 -26.42
CA ARG A 127 -48.44 -13.00 -26.07
C ARG A 127 -49.41 -12.05 -26.78
N MET A 128 -48.91 -11.16 -27.66
CA MET A 128 -49.67 -10.44 -28.67
C MET A 128 -49.48 -11.10 -30.03
#